data_AF-A0A847B4D0-F1
#
_entry.id   AF-A0A847B4D0-F1
#
_cell.length_a   1.000
_cell.length_b   1.000
_cell.length_c   1.000
_cell.angle_alpha   90.00
_cell.angle_beta   90.00
_cell.angle_gamma   90.00
#
_symmetry.space_group_name_H-M   'P 1'
#
loop_
_entity.id
_entity.type
_entity.pdbx_description
1 polymer ?
#
loop_
_entity_poly.entity_id
_entity_poly.type
_entity_poly.pdbx_seq_one_letter_code
_entity_poly.pdbx_strand_id
1 'polypeptide(L)'
;MRNYEEFKHLTYQIDPSNPFSAHYVLKTGESFYIEPVFYNHLTGLKERFPEIFSQLIKEMMAMVERHKKIVFTGNYERPLTEADNYLYFEITDVTNAMRFFYDDKSRGDNYGD
;
A
#
# COMPACT_ATOMS: atom_id res chain seq x y z
N MET A 1 2.32 6.01 17.35
CA MET A 1 2.32 6.57 15.99
C MET A 1 3.13 5.64 15.10
N ARG A 2 2.57 5.19 13.99
CA ARG A 2 3.32 4.38 13.01
C ARG A 2 4.17 5.34 12.20
N ASN A 3 5.48 5.30 12.43
CA ASN A 3 6.42 6.28 11.93
C ASN A 3 7.24 5.63 10.81
N TYR A 4 6.62 5.50 9.63
CA TYR A 4 7.25 4.89 8.47
C TYR A 4 8.30 5.84 7.90
N GLU A 5 9.55 5.39 7.84
CA GLU A 5 10.69 6.26 7.51
C GLU A 5 10.60 6.80 6.09
N GLU A 6 10.11 5.97 5.18
CA GLU A 6 9.89 6.24 3.77
C GLU A 6 8.89 7.39 3.56
N PHE A 7 7.93 7.56 4.47
CA PHE A 7 6.86 8.54 4.39
C PHE A 7 6.99 9.69 5.40
N LYS A 8 8.11 9.79 6.13
CA LYS A 8 8.37 10.88 7.10
C LYS A 8 8.30 12.29 6.50
N HIS A 9 8.53 12.41 5.20
CA HIS A 9 8.50 13.68 4.47
C HIS A 9 7.08 14.11 4.07
N LEU A 10 6.07 13.23 4.25
CA LEU A 10 4.67 13.49 3.95
C LEU A 10 3.91 13.97 5.18
N THR A 11 2.75 14.58 4.96
CA THR A 11 1.88 15.03 6.06
C THR A 11 1.08 13.84 6.57
N TYR A 12 1.38 13.39 7.79
CA TYR A 12 0.59 12.39 8.49
C TYR A 12 -0.69 13.01 9.06
N GLN A 13 -1.85 12.39 8.78
CA GLN A 13 -3.14 12.80 9.32
C GLN A 13 -3.68 11.72 10.25
N ILE A 14 -4.18 12.11 11.42
CA ILE A 14 -4.86 11.18 12.32
C ILE A 14 -6.30 11.07 11.87
N ASP A 15 -6.72 9.85 11.51
CA ASP A 15 -8.11 9.54 11.20
C ASP A 15 -8.70 8.71 12.35
N PRO A 16 -9.66 9.25 13.13
CA PRO A 16 -10.22 8.54 14.27
C PRO A 16 -11.14 7.37 13.86
N SER A 17 -11.68 7.38 12.63
CA SER A 17 -12.46 6.27 12.09
C SER A 17 -11.57 5.09 11.71
N ASN A 18 -10.33 5.36 11.31
CA ASN A 18 -9.33 4.36 10.94
C ASN A 18 -8.08 4.43 11.84
N PRO A 19 -8.21 4.16 13.15
CA PRO A 19 -7.10 4.35 14.11
C PRO A 19 -5.95 3.37 13.87
N PHE A 20 -6.23 2.27 13.18
CA PHE A 20 -5.27 1.23 12.84
C PHE A 20 -4.62 1.42 11.47
N SER A 21 -4.88 2.50 10.75
CA SER A 21 -4.30 2.75 9.43
C SER A 21 -3.56 4.07 9.43
N ALA A 22 -2.41 4.09 8.77
CA ALA A 22 -1.61 5.31 8.66
C ALA A 22 -2.13 6.12 7.47
N HIS A 23 -2.64 7.32 7.71
CA HIS A 23 -3.16 8.20 6.66
C HIS A 23 -2.13 9.29 6.35
N TYR A 24 -1.76 9.38 5.07
CA TYR A 24 -0.82 10.37 4.56
C TYR A 24 -1.47 11.23 3.48
N VAL A 25 -1.13 12.51 3.48
CA VAL A 25 -1.62 13.51 2.53
C VAL A 25 -0.44 14.14 1.82
N LEU A 26 -0.52 14.20 0.49
CA LEU A 26 0.43 14.91 -0.37
C LEU A 26 0.14 16.41 -0.37
N LYS A 27 1.15 17.22 -0.68
CA LYS A 27 1.01 18.68 -0.75
C LYS A 27 -0.03 19.14 -1.80
N THR A 28 -0.24 18.33 -2.81
CA THR A 28 -1.15 18.55 -3.94
C THR A 28 -2.60 18.16 -3.62
N GLY A 29 -2.85 17.54 -2.46
CA GLY A 29 -4.19 17.22 -1.95
C GLY A 29 -4.62 15.77 -2.14
N GLU A 30 -3.82 14.94 -2.81
CA GLU A 30 -3.98 13.50 -2.85
C GLU A 30 -3.69 12.87 -1.49
N SER A 31 -4.35 11.75 -1.20
CA SER A 31 -4.24 11.09 0.08
C SER A 31 -4.24 9.57 -0.06
N PHE A 32 -3.59 8.91 0.89
CA PHE A 32 -3.59 7.46 0.93
C PHE A 32 -3.48 6.90 2.34
N TYR A 33 -4.08 5.73 2.53
CA TYR A 33 -3.98 4.95 3.76
C TYR A 33 -3.02 3.78 3.56
N ILE A 34 -2.25 3.46 4.60
CA ILE A 34 -1.43 2.25 4.67
C ILE A 34 -1.89 1.42 5.86
N GLU A 35 -2.30 0.20 5.56
CA GLU A 35 -2.62 -0.81 6.55
C GLU A 35 -1.37 -1.48 7.13
N PRO A 36 -1.44 -1.98 8.38
CA PRO A 36 -0.31 -2.67 8.99
C PRO A 36 0.07 -3.93 8.22
N VAL A 37 -0.92 -4.65 7.70
CA VAL A 37 -0.72 -5.89 6.93
C VAL A 37 0.02 -5.58 5.63
N PHE A 38 -0.40 -4.53 4.91
CA PHE A 38 0.29 -4.07 3.71
C PHE A 38 1.73 -3.67 4.03
N TYR A 39 1.95 -2.89 5.10
CA TYR A 39 3.29 -2.47 5.49
C TYR A 39 4.21 -3.64 5.89
N ASN A 40 3.63 -4.70 6.47
CA ASN A 40 4.37 -5.91 6.77
C ASN A 40 4.87 -6.60 5.49
N HIS A 41 4.03 -6.73 4.47
CA HIS A 41 4.43 -7.25 3.17
C HIS A 41 5.49 -6.36 2.49
N LEU A 42 5.29 -5.04 2.57
CA LEU A 42 6.22 -4.05 2.05
C LEU A 42 7.61 -4.17 2.70
N THR A 43 7.65 -4.38 4.02
CA THR A 43 8.90 -4.59 4.76
C THR A 43 9.55 -5.93 4.39
N GLY A 44 8.77 -7.00 4.26
CA GLY A 44 9.29 -8.29 3.78
C GLY A 44 9.91 -8.20 2.38
N LEU A 45 9.33 -7.39 1.48
CA LEU A 45 9.92 -7.12 0.17
C LEU A 45 11.19 -6.28 0.27
N LYS A 46 11.25 -5.30 1.19
CA LYS A 46 12.47 -4.52 1.46
C LYS A 46 13.63 -5.41 1.90
N GLU A 47 13.36 -6.38 2.77
CA GLU A 47 14.39 -7.32 3.27
C GLU A 47 14.85 -8.30 2.19
N ARG A 48 13.94 -8.79 1.35
CA ARG A 48 14.26 -9.75 0.27
C ARG A 48 14.88 -9.07 -0.96
N PHE A 49 14.40 -7.88 -1.32
CA PHE A 49 14.77 -7.15 -2.53
C PHE A 49 15.00 -5.65 -2.24
N PRO A 50 16.04 -5.30 -1.49
CA PRO A 50 16.31 -3.91 -1.12
C PRO A 50 16.57 -3.01 -2.33
N GLU A 51 17.08 -3.56 -3.44
CA GLU A 51 17.33 -2.84 -4.69
C GLU A 51 16.05 -2.38 -5.40
N ILE A 52 14.96 -3.14 -5.25
CA ILE A 52 13.66 -2.86 -5.90
C ILE A 52 12.80 -1.97 -5.01
N PHE A 53 13.04 -2.00 -3.69
CA PHE A 53 12.27 -1.27 -2.70
C PHE A 53 12.10 0.23 -3.04
N SER A 54 13.17 0.90 -3.47
CA SER A 54 13.10 2.31 -3.88
C SER A 54 12.17 2.52 -5.07
N GLN A 55 12.18 1.61 -6.05
CA GLN A 55 11.27 1.68 -7.19
C GLN A 55 9.82 1.39 -6.79
N LEU A 56 9.61 0.49 -5.82
CA LEU A 56 8.29 0.16 -5.31
C LEU A 56 7.64 1.34 -4.58
N ILE A 57 8.38 2.03 -3.72
CA ILE A 57 7.90 3.27 -3.09
C ILE A 57 7.58 4.33 -4.15
N LYS A 58 8.40 4.44 -5.20
CA LYS A 58 8.14 5.38 -6.30
C LYS A 58 6.87 5.04 -7.08
N GLU A 59 6.62 3.77 -7.37
CA GLU A 59 5.40 3.32 -8.02
C GLU A 59 4.17 3.56 -7.13
N MET A 60 4.26 3.28 -5.81
CA MET A 60 3.18 3.61 -4.87
C MET A 60 2.83 5.10 -4.93
N MET A 61 3.84 5.98 -4.92
CA MET A 61 3.61 7.43 -5.03
C MET A 61 2.98 7.80 -6.37
N ALA A 62 3.47 7.25 -7.49
CA ALA A 62 2.89 7.49 -8.80
C ALA A 62 1.43 7.01 -8.90
N MET A 63 1.08 5.90 -8.25
CA MET A 63 -0.30 5.43 -8.16
C MET A 63 -1.18 6.42 -7.38
N VAL A 64 -0.70 6.93 -6.25
CA VAL A 64 -1.40 7.94 -5.45
C VAL A 64 -1.65 9.22 -6.26
N GLU A 65 -0.64 9.70 -6.99
CA GLU A 65 -0.79 10.87 -7.87
C GLU A 65 -1.81 10.64 -8.99
N ARG A 66 -1.87 9.43 -9.56
CA ARG A 66 -2.82 9.09 -10.64
C ARG A 66 -4.26 8.97 -10.17
N HIS A 67 -4.48 8.33 -9.02
CA HIS A 67 -5.81 7.95 -8.54
C HIS A 67 -6.35 8.89 -7.47
N LYS A 68 -5.50 9.77 -6.93
CA LYS A 68 -5.77 10.77 -5.89
C LYS A 68 -6.13 10.24 -4.51
N LYS A 69 -6.86 9.12 -4.42
CA LYS A 69 -7.34 8.52 -3.17
C LYS A 69 -7.14 7.01 -3.17
N ILE A 70 -6.19 6.53 -2.39
CA ILE A 70 -5.81 5.11 -2.34
C ILE A 70 -5.82 4.54 -0.93
N VAL A 71 -6.28 3.30 -0.76
CA VAL A 71 -6.03 2.49 0.43
C VAL A 71 -5.12 1.33 0.04
N PHE A 72 -3.90 1.35 0.55
CA PHE A 72 -2.98 0.23 0.46
C PHE A 72 -3.33 -0.79 1.54
N THR A 73 -3.98 -1.88 1.12
CA THR A 73 -4.55 -2.91 1.98
C THR A 73 -3.86 -4.25 1.79
N GLY A 74 -3.83 -5.07 2.85
CA GLY A 74 -3.38 -6.45 2.72
C GLY A 74 -4.40 -7.38 2.07
N ASN A 75 -5.67 -6.99 2.03
CA ASN A 75 -6.77 -7.77 1.48
C ASN A 75 -7.94 -6.84 1.11
N TYR A 76 -8.19 -6.64 -0.19
CA TYR A 76 -9.28 -5.77 -0.65
C TYR A 76 -10.69 -6.33 -0.39
N GLU A 77 -10.85 -7.65 -0.20
CA GLU A 77 -12.15 -8.26 0.12
C GLU A 77 -12.54 -8.00 1.59
N ARG A 78 -11.55 -7.82 2.45
CA ARG A 78 -11.71 -7.53 3.88
C ARG A 78 -10.74 -6.43 4.32
N PRO A 79 -10.93 -5.20 3.84
CA PRO A 79 -10.07 -4.09 4.22
C PRO A 79 -10.27 -3.78 5.71
N LEU A 80 -9.17 -3.47 6.40
CA LEU A 80 -9.22 -2.95 7.77
C LEU A 80 -9.66 -1.48 7.79
N THR A 81 -9.44 -0.77 6.68
CA THR A 81 -9.70 0.65 6.50
C THR A 81 -10.98 0.86 5.72
N GLU A 82 -11.94 1.55 6.33
CA GLU A 82 -13.16 1.98 5.66
C GLU A 82 -13.00 3.44 5.26
N ALA A 83 -12.90 3.69 3.95
CA ALA A 83 -12.71 5.01 3.39
C ALA A 83 -13.57 5.19 2.13
N ASP A 84 -14.50 6.14 2.18
CA ASP A 84 -15.46 6.37 1.11
C ASP A 84 -14.80 7.07 -0.10
N ASN A 85 -15.04 6.57 -1.31
CA ASN A 85 -14.41 7.00 -2.56
C ASN A 85 -12.87 6.82 -2.61
N TYR A 86 -12.34 5.79 -1.94
CA TYR A 86 -10.95 5.37 -2.09
C TYR A 86 -10.85 4.09 -2.92
N LEU A 87 -9.76 3.97 -3.69
CA LEU A 87 -9.44 2.76 -4.42
C LEU A 87 -8.53 1.87 -3.57
N TYR A 88 -8.86 0.58 -3.50
CA TYR A 88 -8.11 -0.39 -2.72
C TYR A 88 -7.07 -1.08 -3.60
N PHE A 89 -5.82 -1.10 -3.15
CA PHE A 89 -4.72 -1.75 -3.85
C PHE A 89 -3.95 -2.66 -2.90
N GLU A 90 -3.70 -3.90 -3.33
CA GLU A 90 -2.85 -4.85 -2.63
C GLU A 90 -1.38 -4.67 -3.02
N ILE A 91 -0.48 -5.31 -2.25
CA ILE A 91 0.94 -5.32 -2.59
C ILE A 91 1.20 -5.93 -3.98
N THR A 92 0.37 -6.91 -4.37
CA THR A 92 0.41 -7.56 -5.68
C THR A 92 0.08 -6.62 -6.82
N ASP A 93 -0.82 -5.64 -6.63
CA ASP A 93 -1.12 -4.64 -7.65
C ASP A 93 0.08 -3.73 -7.90
N VAL A 94 0.76 -3.30 -6.84
CA VAL A 94 1.97 -2.48 -6.93
C VAL A 94 3.10 -3.25 -7.63
N THR A 95 3.32 -4.50 -7.24
CA THR A 95 4.37 -5.33 -7.88
C THR A 95 4.02 -5.68 -9.33
N ASN A 96 2.75 -5.91 -9.65
CA ASN A 96 2.28 -6.13 -11.02
C ASN A 96 2.48 -4.90 -11.91
N ALA A 97 2.23 -3.69 -11.39
CA ALA A 97 2.50 -2.44 -12.12
C ALA A 97 3.97 -2.32 -12.54
N MET A 98 4.88 -2.80 -11.67
CA MET A 98 6.32 -2.86 -11.94
C MET A 98 6.75 -4.04 -12.81
N ARG A 99 5.83 -4.94 -13.20
CA ARG A 99 6.15 -6.26 -13.81
C ARG A 99 7.12 -7.08 -12.95
N PHE A 100 7.11 -6.84 -11.63
CA PHE A 100 7.86 -7.61 -10.66
C PHE A 100 6.98 -8.75 -10.15
N PHE A 101 7.21 -9.94 -10.70
CA PHE A 101 6.50 -11.14 -10.29
C PHE A 101 7.33 -11.86 -9.22
N TYR A 102 6.98 -11.63 -7.96
CA TYR A 102 7.49 -12.45 -6.87
C TYR A 102 6.59 -13.68 -6.74
N ASP A 103 7.12 -14.87 -7.05
CA ASP A 103 6.44 -16.15 -6.90
C ASP A 103 6.30 -16.45 -5.39
N ASP A 104 5.32 -15.83 -4.73
CA ASP A 104 4.82 -16.35 -3.48
C ASP A 104 3.94 -17.54 -3.85
N LYS A 105 4.57 -18.72 -3.88
CA LYS A 105 3.98 -20.03 -4.18
C LYS A 105 2.97 -20.46 -3.08
N SER A 106 2.11 -19.54 -2.67
CA SER A 106 1.23 -19.61 -1.49
C SER A 106 -0.11 -18.89 -1.68
N ARG A 107 -0.55 -18.63 -2.93
CA ARG A 107 -1.99 -18.56 -3.23
C ARG A 107 -2.35 -19.82 -4.02
N GLY A 108 -2.81 -20.82 -3.27
CA GLY A 108 -3.30 -22.08 -3.81
C GLY A 108 -4.33 -21.86 -4.92
N ASP A 109 -4.13 -22.58 -6.01
CA ASP A 109 -5.12 -23.49 -6.57
C ASP A 109 -6.57 -23.21 -6.14
N ASN A 110 -7.34 -22.56 -7.03
CA ASN A 110 -8.73 -22.90 -7.40
C ASN A 110 -9.52 -21.66 -7.83
N TYR A 111 -9.35 -21.25 -9.09
CA TYR A 111 -10.40 -20.56 -9.84
C TYR A 111 -10.40 -21.11 -11.27
N GLY A 112 -11.06 -22.26 -11.46
CA GLY A 112 -11.44 -22.75 -12.77
C GLY A 112 -11.40 -24.26 -12.92
N ASP A 113 -12.41 -24.97 -12.40
CA ASP A 113 -13.43 -25.68 -13.22
C ASP A 113 -14.67 -25.97 -12.37
#